data_AF-A0A973BMH7-F1
#
_entry.id   AF-A0A973BMH7-F1
#
_cell.length_a   1.000
_cell.length_b   1.000
_cell.length_c   1.000
_cell.angle_alpha   90.00
_cell.angle_beta   90.00
_cell.angle_gamma   90.00
#
_symmetry.space_group_name_H-M   'P 1'
#
loop_
_entity.id
_entity.type
_entity.pdbx_description
1 polymer ?
#
loop_
_entity_poly.entity_id
_entity_poly.type
_entity_poly.pdbx_seq_one_letter_code
_entity_poly.pdbx_strand_id
1 'polypeptide(L)'
;LKGEPKQSFKNLVNYAIDGVLSFSYKPIRLLGALGLFTAFSAFLIAVYFTCKRLLGYESAFTGFTTLVILVSLLGGLILVAISLVGEYVARVYDEVKCRPAYIVREVSRLDSPSDRS
;
A
#
# COMPACT_ATOMS: atom_id res chain seq x y z
N LEU A 1 42.19 2.42 19.52
CA LEU A 1 41.11 3.39 19.25
C LEU A 1 39.84 2.59 18.98
N LYS A 2 38.89 2.53 19.93
CA LYS A 2 37.59 1.88 19.69
C LYS A 2 36.84 2.77 18.70
N GLY A 3 36.70 2.29 17.46
CA GLY A 3 35.98 3.01 16.42
C GLY A 3 34.51 3.11 16.82
N GLU A 4 34.02 4.32 17.01
CA GLU A 4 32.58 4.54 17.17
C GLU A 4 31.89 4.26 15.84
N PRO A 5 30.74 3.56 15.84
CA PRO A 5 30.01 3.27 14.61
C PRO A 5 29.62 4.58 13.92
N LYS A 6 30.11 4.76 12.69
CA LYS A 6 29.88 5.93 11.85
C LYS A 6 28.39 6.15 11.50
N GLN A 7 27.54 5.16 11.79
CA GLN A 7 26.10 5.27 11.67
C GLN A 7 25.40 4.77 12.93
N SER A 8 24.48 5.58 13.43
CA SER A 8 23.57 5.19 14.50
C SER A 8 22.57 4.14 14.00
N PHE A 9 22.15 3.22 14.88
CA PHE A 9 21.10 2.22 14.60
C PHE A 9 19.83 2.86 14.00
N LYS A 10 19.47 4.07 14.44
CA LYS A 10 18.34 4.85 13.88
C LYS A 10 18.52 5.16 12.38
N ASN A 11 19.74 5.49 11.96
CA ASN A 11 20.01 5.83 10.56
C ASN A 11 19.92 4.59 9.67
N LEU A 12 20.35 3.43 10.16
CA LEU A 12 20.23 2.15 9.47
C LEU A 12 18.76 1.75 9.29
N VAL A 13 17.92 1.94 10.31
CA VAL A 13 16.47 1.67 10.23
C VAL A 13 15.80 2.61 9.22
N ASN A 14 16.10 3.90 9.25
CA ASN A 14 15.56 4.85 8.27
C ASN A 14 15.94 4.47 6.83
N TYR A 15 17.20 4.07 6.60
CA TYR A 15 17.63 3.60 5.28
C TYR A 15 16.85 2.36 4.81
N ALA A 16 16.56 1.42 5.72
CA ALA A 16 15.77 0.24 5.39
C ALA A 16 14.31 0.60 5.03
N ILE A 17 13.70 1.51 5.78
CA ILE A 17 12.34 2.01 5.51
C ILE A 17 12.29 2.72 4.16
N ASP A 18 13.24 3.63 3.89
CA ASP A 18 13.34 4.33 2.61
C ASP A 18 13.53 3.36 1.43
N GLY A 19 14.30 2.29 1.63
CA GLY A 19 14.46 1.23 0.64
C GLY A 19 13.17 0.46 0.36
N VAL A 20 12.42 0.07 1.40
CA VAL A 20 11.14 -0.63 1.24
C VAL A 20 10.09 0.27 0.58
N LEU A 21 10.05 1.54 0.95
CA LEU A 21 9.12 2.53 0.39
C LEU A 21 9.47 2.91 -1.06
N SER A 22 10.75 3.06 -1.40
CA SER A 22 11.18 3.53 -2.74
C SER A 22 11.16 2.47 -3.84
N PHE A 23 11.22 1.18 -3.48
CA PHE A 23 11.36 0.09 -4.45
C PHE A 23 10.23 -0.94 -4.40
N SER A 24 9.14 -0.69 -3.65
CA SER A 24 8.09 -1.69 -3.50
C SER A 24 6.68 -1.10 -3.40
N TYR A 25 5.75 -1.71 -4.14
CA TYR A 25 4.30 -1.51 -4.01
C TYR A 25 3.70 -2.31 -2.84
N LYS A 26 4.51 -3.10 -2.14
CA LYS A 26 4.11 -3.92 -0.98
C LYS A 26 3.38 -3.13 0.13
N PRO A 27 3.88 -1.96 0.60
CA PRO A 27 3.17 -1.16 1.60
C PRO A 27 1.79 -0.69 1.12
N ILE A 28 1.67 -0.30 -0.15
CA ILE A 28 0.39 0.15 -0.73
C ILE A 28 -0.60 -1.03 -0.80
N ARG A 29 -0.17 -2.21 -1.24
CA ARG A 29 -0.99 -3.43 -1.23
C ARG A 29 -1.42 -3.84 0.17
N LEU A 30 -0.55 -3.69 1.17
CA LEU A 30 -0.87 -3.98 2.57
C LEU A 30 -1.98 -3.07 3.08
N LEU A 31 -1.89 -1.76 2.82
CA LEU A 31 -2.94 -0.80 3.17
C LEU A 31 -4.27 -1.14 2.50
N GLY A 32 -4.26 -1.55 1.24
CA GLY A 32 -5.45 -2.00 0.52
C GLY A 32 -6.10 -3.22 1.17
N ALA A 33 -5.30 -4.23 1.52
CA ALA A 33 -5.77 -5.41 2.24
C ALA A 33 -6.33 -5.07 3.62
N LEU A 34 -5.68 -4.17 4.36
CA LEU A 34 -6.16 -3.69 5.66
C LEU A 34 -7.47 -2.91 5.54
N GLY A 35 -7.62 -2.07 4.51
CA GLY A 35 -8.86 -1.36 4.22
C GLY A 35 -10.01 -2.31 3.94
N LEU A 36 -9.78 -3.34 3.11
CA LEU A 36 -10.78 -4.35 2.80
C LEU A 36 -11.16 -5.19 4.04
N PHE A 37 -10.17 -5.60 4.83
CA PHE A 37 -10.37 -6.31 6.09
C PHE A 37 -11.18 -5.49 7.10
N THR A 38 -10.90 -4.19 7.18
CA THR A 38 -11.62 -3.25 8.06
C THR A 38 -13.07 -3.08 7.60
N ALA A 39 -13.30 -2.93 6.29
CA ALA A 39 -14.65 -2.86 5.72
C ALA A 39 -15.46 -4.14 5.98
N PHE A 40 -14.84 -5.31 5.82
CA PHE A 40 -15.46 -6.59 6.14
C PHE A 40 -15.80 -6.71 7.63
N SER A 41 -14.88 -6.31 8.51
CA SER A 41 -15.10 -6.30 9.96
C SER A 41 -16.22 -5.32 10.35
N ALA A 42 -16.28 -4.15 9.74
CA ALA A 42 -17.35 -3.16 9.94
C ALA A 42 -18.72 -3.72 9.54
N PHE A 43 -18.79 -4.47 8.44
CA PHE A 43 -20.01 -5.15 8.01
C PHE A 43 -20.47 -6.19 9.03
N LEU A 44 -19.57 -7.03 9.55
CA LEU A 44 -19.89 -8.01 10.60
C LEU A 44 -20.41 -7.35 11.88
N ILE A 45 -19.76 -6.26 12.31
CA ILE A 45 -20.18 -5.47 13.48
C ILE A 45 -21.58 -4.88 13.23
N ALA A 46 -21.84 -4.36 12.03
CA ALA A 46 -23.15 -3.80 11.69
C ALA A 46 -24.26 -4.85 11.75
N VAL A 47 -24.02 -6.05 11.20
CA VAL A 47 -24.97 -7.16 11.29
C VAL A 47 -25.20 -7.58 12.74
N TYR A 48 -24.12 -7.75 13.53
CA TYR A 48 -24.22 -8.13 14.93
C TYR A 48 -25.11 -7.17 15.74
N PHE A 49 -24.86 -5.87 15.60
CA PHE A 49 -25.64 -4.87 16.31
C PHE A 49 -27.07 -4.74 15.79
N THR A 50 -27.30 -4.88 14.48
CA THR A 50 -28.64 -4.87 13.89
C THR A 50 -29.47 -6.04 14.43
N CYS A 51 -28.91 -7.24 14.47
CA CYS A 51 -29.56 -8.41 15.06
C CYS A 51 -29.86 -8.20 16.55
N LYS A 52 -28.92 -7.62 17.32
CA LYS A 52 -29.14 -7.30 18.74
C LYS A 52 -30.31 -6.34 18.95
N ARG A 53 -30.44 -5.31 18.09
CA ARG A 53 -31.54 -4.35 18.15
C ARG A 53 -32.88 -4.99 17.77
N LEU A 54 -32.90 -5.87 16.76
CA LEU A 54 -34.12 -6.60 16.36
C LEU A 54 -34.60 -7.59 17.42
N LEU A 55 -33.67 -8.23 18.14
CA LEU A 55 -33.99 -9.19 19.20
C LEU A 55 -34.30 -8.54 20.56
N GLY A 56 -34.28 -7.20 20.65
CA GLY A 56 -34.59 -6.48 21.89
C GLY A 56 -33.53 -6.56 23.00
N TYR A 57 -32.35 -7.12 22.73
CA TYR A 57 -31.22 -7.22 23.67
C TYR A 57 -30.32 -5.98 23.66
N GLU A 58 -30.86 -4.82 23.28
CA GLU A 58 -30.07 -3.61 23.14
C GLU A 58 -29.92 -2.90 24.49
N SER A 59 -28.79 -3.14 25.15
CA SER A 59 -28.43 -2.50 26.43
C SER A 59 -27.62 -1.21 26.25
N ALA A 60 -27.36 -0.81 25.01
CA ALA A 60 -26.52 0.35 24.70
C ALA A 60 -27.33 1.65 24.66
N PHE A 61 -26.68 2.77 25.01
CA PHE A 61 -27.29 4.10 24.89
C PHE A 61 -27.77 4.36 23.46
N THR A 62 -28.96 4.95 23.34
CA THR A 62 -29.58 5.30 22.06
C THR A 62 -28.60 6.05 21.15
N GLY A 63 -28.39 5.54 19.94
CA GLY A 63 -27.50 6.13 18.94
C GLY A 63 -26.05 5.64 18.96
N PHE A 64 -25.60 4.95 20.01
CA PHE A 64 -24.23 4.39 20.06
C PHE A 64 -23.98 3.40 18.91
N THR A 65 -24.92 2.48 18.71
CA THR A 65 -24.86 1.46 17.65
C THR A 65 -24.76 2.08 16.27
N THR A 66 -25.59 3.08 15.96
CA THR A 66 -25.55 3.76 14.66
C THR A 66 -24.24 4.52 14.45
N LEU A 67 -23.69 5.14 15.50
CA LEU A 67 -22.40 5.84 15.43
C LEU A 67 -21.24 4.87 15.17
N VAL A 68 -21.17 3.76 15.90
CA VAL A 68 -20.10 2.76 15.71
C VAL A 68 -20.15 2.20 14.29
N ILE A 69 -21.34 1.89 13.76
CA ILE A 69 -21.50 1.40 12.39
C ILE A 69 -21.04 2.46 11.39
N LEU A 70 -21.52 3.69 11.52
CA LEU A 70 -21.20 4.78 10.59
C LEU A 70 -19.69 5.07 10.55
N VAL A 71 -19.06 5.22 11.72
CA VAL A 71 -17.63 5.51 11.84
C VAL A 71 -16.79 4.35 11.32
N SER A 72 -17.16 3.10 11.62
CA SER A 72 -16.41 1.92 11.12
C SER A 72 -16.50 1.79 9.60
N LEU A 73 -17.68 2.04 9.03
CA LEU A 73 -17.93 1.93 7.60
C LEU A 73 -17.20 3.05 6.84
N LEU A 74 -17.28 4.29 7.32
CA LEU A 74 -16.55 5.42 6.76
C LEU A 74 -15.03 5.24 6.91
N GLY A 75 -14.56 4.73 8.06
CA GLY A 75 -13.14 4.44 8.28
C GLY A 75 -12.59 3.41 7.30
N GLY A 76 -13.32 2.31 7.08
CA GLY A 76 -12.97 1.30 6.06
C GLY A 76 -12.94 1.90 4.65
N LEU A 77 -13.94 2.71 4.29
CA LEU A 77 -14.01 3.38 2.99
C LEU A 77 -12.81 4.32 2.76
N ILE A 78 -12.42 5.11 3.77
CA ILE A 78 -11.27 6.02 3.69
C ILE A 78 -9.97 5.23 3.48
N LEU A 79 -9.77 4.11 4.19
CA LEU A 79 -8.57 3.28 4.02
C LEU A 79 -8.47 2.69 2.60
N VAL A 80 -9.60 2.23 2.06
CA VAL A 80 -9.65 1.74 0.67
C VAL A 80 -9.35 2.86 -0.32
N ALA A 81 -9.93 4.05 -0.12
CA ALA A 81 -9.70 5.21 -0.99
C ALA A 81 -8.22 5.63 -0.98
N ILE A 82 -7.58 5.68 0.19
CA ILE A 82 -6.14 5.99 0.31
C ILE A 82 -5.30 4.97 -0.44
N SER A 83 -5.66 3.68 -0.37
CA SER A 83 -4.95 2.62 -1.06
C SER A 83 -5.05 2.74 -2.57
N LEU A 84 -6.24 3.09 -3.08
CA LEU A 84 -6.47 3.37 -4.50
C LEU A 84 -5.64 4.56 -4.99
N VAL A 85 -5.63 5.66 -4.21
CA VAL A 85 -4.82 6.84 -4.51
C VAL A 85 -3.32 6.49 -4.49
N GLY A 86 -2.87 5.70 -3.51
CA GLY A 86 -1.48 5.22 -3.43
C GLY A 86 -1.08 4.43 -4.68
N GLU A 87 -1.92 3.50 -5.13
CA GLU A 87 -1.66 2.71 -6.35
C GLU A 87 -1.64 3.58 -7.61
N TYR A 88 -2.47 4.62 -7.66
CA TYR A 88 -2.45 5.60 -8.76
C TYR A 88 -1.17 6.42 -8.77
N VAL A 89 -0.78 6.98 -7.61
CA VAL A 89 0.46 7.75 -7.46
C VAL A 89 1.69 6.90 -7.78
N ALA A 90 1.69 5.63 -7.39
CA ALA A 90 2.78 4.71 -7.69
C ALA A 90 2.95 4.50 -9.20
N ARG A 91 1.85 4.34 -9.96
CA ARG A 91 1.91 4.26 -11.43
C ARG A 91 2.42 5.55 -12.07
N VAL A 92 1.95 6.70 -11.61
CA VAL A 92 2.45 8.00 -12.10
C VAL A 92 3.95 8.13 -11.82
N TYR A 93 4.41 7.69 -10.65
CA TYR A 93 5.83 7.70 -10.31
C TYR A 93 6.68 6.82 -11.24
N ASP A 94 6.17 5.67 -11.65
CA ASP A 94 6.85 4.80 -12.62
C ASP A 94 6.90 5.41 -14.02
N GLU A 95 5.81 6.04 -14.46
CA GLU A 95 5.71 6.75 -15.74
C GLU A 95 6.74 7.89 -15.80
N VAL A 96 6.82 8.70 -14.73
CA VAL A 96 7.77 9.82 -14.63
C VAL A 96 9.22 9.33 -14.53
N LYS A 97 9.46 8.14 -13.96
CA LYS A 97 10.80 7.56 -13.85
C LYS A 97 11.38 7.07 -15.17
N CYS A 98 10.58 6.88 -16.23
CA CYS A 98 11.04 6.43 -17.56
C CYS A 98 12.11 5.34 -17.48
N ARG A 99 11.90 4.26 -16.69
CA ARG A 99 12.88 3.16 -16.61
C ARG A 99 13.00 2.52 -18.01
N PRO A 100 14.15 2.59 -18.70
CA PRO A 100 14.28 2.00 -20.02
C PRO A 100 14.00 0.50 -19.93
N ALA A 101 13.09 0.01 -20.77
CA ALA A 101 12.59 -1.36 -20.74
C ALA A 101 13.70 -2.42 -20.95
N TYR A 102 14.85 -2.00 -21.47
CA TYR A 102 16.03 -2.83 -21.63
C TYR A 102 17.29 -1.95 -21.64
N ILE A 103 18.39 -2.49 -21.13
CA ILE A 103 19.73 -1.93 -21.31
C ILE A 103 20.40 -2.80 -22.37
N VAL A 104 20.65 -2.24 -23.56
CA VAL A 104 21.41 -2.94 -24.61
C VAL A 104 22.84 -3.09 -24.11
N ARG A 105 23.25 -4.32 -23.82
CA ARG A 105 24.57 -4.61 -23.24
C ARG A 105 25.67 -4.63 -24.29
N GLU A 106 25.35 -5.05 -25.51
CA GLU A 106 26.28 -5.08 -26.63
C GLU A 106 25.51 -5.19 -27.95
N VAL A 107 25.92 -4.41 -28.96
CA VAL A 107 25.44 -4.52 -30.34
C VAL A 107 26.60 -5.02 -31.18
N SER A 108 26.59 -6.31 -31.53
CA SER A 108 27.51 -6.82 -32.53
C SER A 108 27.03 -6.37 -33.90
N ARG A 109 27.70 -5.37 -34.49
CA ARG A 109 27.55 -5.10 -35.92
C ARG A 109 28.22 -6.25 -36.66
N LEU A 110 27.42 -7.06 -37.34
CA LEU A 110 27.95 -7.94 -38.38
C LEU A 110 28.34 -7.03 -39.54
N ASP A 111 29.63 -6.75 -39.67
CA ASP A 111 30.16 -6.12 -40.87
C ASP A 111 29.87 -7.06 -42.04
N SER A 112 28.96 -6.63 -42.91
CA SER A 112 28.71 -7.28 -44.19
C SER A 112 30.02 -7.35 -44.97
N PRO A 113 30.42 -8.53 -45.48
CA PRO A 113 31.69 -8.67 -46.16
C PRO A 113 31.71 -7.70 -47.33
N SER A 114 32.74 -6.85 -47.33
CA SER A 114 33.06 -5.93 -48.41
C SER A 114 32.98 -6.68 -49.74
N ASP A 115 32.02 -6.30 -50.55
CA ASP A 115 31.89 -6.71 -51.94
C ASP A 115 33.18 -6.30 -52.65
N ARG A 116 34.07 -7.29 -52.82
CA ARG A 116 35.23 -7.21 -53.68
C ARG A 116 34.79 -7.69 -55.06
N SER A 117 34.49 -6.75 -55.94
CA SER A 117 34.73 -6.89 -57.38
C SER A 117 34.72 -5.52 -58.05
#